data_AF-A0A1M7N9I6-F1
#
_entry.id   AF-A0A1M7N9I6-F1
#
_cell.length_a   1.000
_cell.length_b   1.000
_cell.length_c   1.000
_cell.angle_alpha   90.00
_cell.angle_beta   90.00
_cell.angle_gamma   90.00
#
_symmetry.space_group_name_H-M   'P 1'
#
loop_
_entity.id
_entity.type
_entity.pdbx_description
1 polymer ?
#
loop_
_entity_poly.entity_id
_entity_poly.type
_entity_poly.pdbx_seq_one_letter_code
_entity_poly.pdbx_strand_id
1 'polypeptide(L)'
;MYVTDSIRQVSMIFDSDWSESIEMVFEGVLKLNLCPSQDNYCSDIAIATMEKEDEIVKFYTDEKESIQEYDGTWIESLGLRWRFI
;
A
#
# COMPACT_ATOMS: atom_id res chain seq x y z
N MET A 1 -25.61 19.96 4.67
CA MET A 1 -25.03 18.62 4.50
C MET A 1 -23.55 18.85 4.19
N TYR A 2 -22.69 18.76 5.20
CA TYR A 2 -21.26 18.92 4.98
C TYR A 2 -20.71 17.55 4.59
N VAL A 3 -20.59 17.31 3.29
CA VAL A 3 -19.71 16.26 2.79
C VAL A 3 -18.31 16.83 2.98
N THR A 4 -17.71 16.59 4.15
CA THR A 4 -16.26 16.65 4.23
C THR A 4 -15.78 15.40 3.52
N ASP A 5 -15.61 15.49 2.20
CA ASP A 5 -14.81 14.53 1.42
C ASP A 5 -13.36 14.69 1.89
N SER A 6 -13.07 14.31 3.13
CA SER A 6 -11.70 14.04 3.53
C SER A 6 -11.28 12.88 2.66
N ILE A 7 -10.56 13.18 1.58
CA ILE A 7 -9.97 12.19 0.69
C ILE A 7 -9.21 11.24 1.61
N ARG A 8 -9.72 10.01 1.77
CA ARG A 8 -9.01 8.97 2.52
C ARG A 8 -7.83 8.58 1.65
N GLN A 9 -6.70 9.22 1.91
CA GLN A 9 -5.48 9.06 1.13
C GLN A 9 -4.36 8.59 2.05
N VAL A 10 -3.54 7.69 1.53
CA VAL A 10 -2.27 7.30 2.13
C VAL A 10 -1.19 7.50 1.07
N SER A 11 -0.15 8.25 1.40
CA SER A 11 1.06 8.35 0.58
C SER A 11 2.15 7.51 1.24
N MET A 12 2.79 6.66 0.44
CA MET A 12 3.94 5.86 0.83
C MET A 12 5.10 6.18 -0.11
N ILE A 13 6.29 6.37 0.46
CA ILE A 13 7.52 6.56 -0.30
C ILE A 13 8.36 5.32 -0.07
N PHE A 14 8.75 4.67 -1.16
CA PHE A 14 9.64 3.52 -1.14
C PHE A 14 10.97 3.95 -1.75
N ASP A 15 12.03 3.82 -0.97
CA ASP A 15 13.39 3.90 -1.49
C ASP A 15 13.77 2.55 -2.10
N SER A 16 14.56 2.60 -3.17
CA SER A 16 14.97 1.43 -3.94
C SER A 16 16.47 1.43 -4.13
N ASP A 17 17.11 0.29 -3.86
CA ASP A 17 18.53 0.10 -4.16
C ASP A 17 18.82 -0.02 -5.67
N TRP A 18 17.78 -0.23 -6.49
CA TRP A 18 17.91 -0.60 -7.91
C TRP A 18 17.23 0.40 -8.86
N SER A 19 16.55 1.41 -8.34
CA SER A 19 15.83 2.44 -9.10
C SER A 19 15.74 3.76 -8.34
N GLU A 20 15.19 4.79 -9.00
CA GLU A 20 14.70 5.98 -8.30
C GLU A 20 13.64 5.58 -7.24
N SER A 21 13.53 6.40 -6.20
CA SER A 21 12.50 6.21 -5.18
C SER A 21 11.13 6.40 -5.81
N ILE A 22 10.12 5.70 -5.29
CA ILE A 22 8.76 5.76 -5.83
C ILE A 22 7.79 6.26 -4.75
N GLU A 23 7.02 7.28 -5.09
CA GLU A 23 5.88 7.71 -4.30
C GLU A 23 4.62 7.02 -4.83
N MET A 24 3.91 6.33 -3.95
CA MET A 24 2.61 5.70 -4.21
C MET A 24 1.53 6.38 -3.38
N VAL A 25 0.47 6.80 -4.05
CA VAL A 25 -0.63 7.56 -3.45
C VAL A 25 -1.94 6.78 -3.63
N PHE A 26 -2.39 6.16 -2.56
CA PHE A 26 -3.64 5.40 -2.50
C PHE A 26 -4.82 6.32 -2.23
N GLU A 27 -5.86 6.27 -3.05
CA GLU A 27 -7.02 7.17 -3.00
C GLU A 27 -8.31 6.39 -2.68
N GLY A 28 -9.18 7.01 -1.88
CA GLY A 28 -10.41 6.34 -1.43
C GLY A 28 -10.11 5.09 -0.61
N VAL A 29 -9.14 5.18 0.31
CA VAL A 29 -8.71 4.05 1.15
C VAL A 29 -9.89 3.48 1.93
N LEU A 30 -10.12 2.18 1.72
CA LEU A 30 -11.23 1.41 2.29
C LEU A 30 -10.81 0.80 3.63
N LYS A 31 -9.63 0.16 3.64
CA LYS A 31 -9.03 -0.53 4.78
C LYS A 31 -7.52 -0.54 4.65
N LEU A 32 -6.82 -0.63 5.76
CA LEU A 32 -5.36 -0.73 5.80
C LEU A 32 -4.89 -1.36 7.12
N ASN A 33 -3.72 -1.98 7.05
CA ASN A 33 -2.88 -2.36 8.19
C ASN A 33 -1.47 -1.86 7.89
N LEU A 34 -0.90 -1.04 8.78
CA LEU A 34 0.47 -0.55 8.62
C LEU A 34 1.33 -1.17 9.71
N CYS A 35 2.16 -2.13 9.31
CA CYS A 35 3.06 -2.86 10.21
C CYS A 35 4.52 -2.71 9.77
N PRO A 36 5.05 -1.48 9.59
CA PRO A 36 6.40 -1.27 9.05
C PRO A 36 7.50 -1.88 9.92
N SER A 37 7.24 -2.09 11.22
CA SER A 37 8.19 -2.75 12.13
C SER A 37 8.22 -4.27 12.02
N GLN A 38 7.19 -4.88 11.43
CA GLN A 38 7.08 -6.34 11.25
C GLN A 38 7.51 -6.79 9.85
N ASP A 39 7.70 -5.85 8.91
CA ASP A 39 8.42 -6.08 7.66
C ASP A 39 9.93 -6.24 7.95
N ASN A 40 10.31 -7.46 8.33
CA ASN A 40 11.68 -7.98 8.45
C ASN A 40 12.62 -7.27 9.45
N TYR A 41 12.14 -6.49 10.43
CA TYR A 41 12.93 -5.75 11.44
C TYR A 41 13.96 -4.73 10.89
N CYS A 42 14.28 -4.78 9.59
CA CYS A 42 15.18 -3.88 8.89
C CYS A 42 14.44 -2.75 8.17
N SER A 43 13.09 -2.75 8.18
CA SER A 43 12.26 -1.85 7.36
C SER A 43 12.47 -2.05 5.86
N ASP A 44 12.91 -3.25 5.47
CA ASP A 44 13.14 -3.62 4.07
C ASP A 44 11.96 -4.44 3.56
N ILE A 45 11.48 -4.11 2.36
CA ILE A 45 10.45 -4.87 1.67
C ILE A 45 11.15 -5.78 0.65
N ALA A 46 11.17 -7.08 0.95
CA ALA A 46 11.76 -8.07 0.03
C ALA A 46 10.88 -8.28 -1.20
N ILE A 47 9.57 -8.31 -1.00
CA ILE A 47 8.55 -8.54 -2.02
C ILE A 47 7.36 -7.62 -1.72
N ALA A 48 6.81 -7.00 -2.75
CA ALA A 48 5.53 -6.33 -2.69
C ALA A 48 4.65 -6.83 -3.83
N THR A 49 3.37 -7.01 -3.55
CA THR A 49 2.40 -7.41 -4.57
C THR A 49 1.30 -6.38 -4.66
N MET A 50 0.83 -6.17 -5.89
CA MET A 50 -0.28 -5.31 -6.21
C MET A 50 -1.28 -6.06 -7.08
N GLU A 51 -2.55 -6.00 -6.70
CA GLU A 51 -3.64 -6.63 -7.44
C GLU A 51 -4.84 -5.69 -7.57
N LYS A 52 -5.65 -5.92 -8.61
CA LYS A 52 -6.93 -5.25 -8.81
C LYS A 52 -8.04 -6.30 -8.90
N GLU A 53 -9.03 -6.21 -8.04
CA GLU A 53 -10.22 -7.08 -8.00
C GLU A 53 -11.46 -6.22 -7.75
N ASP A 54 -12.51 -6.37 -8.56
CA ASP A 54 -13.78 -5.63 -8.42
C ASP A 54 -13.62 -4.11 -8.20
N GLU A 55 -12.74 -3.47 -8.97
CA GLU A 55 -12.40 -2.04 -8.87
C GLU A 55 -11.65 -1.63 -7.58
N ILE A 56 -11.26 -2.59 -6.74
CA ILE A 56 -10.42 -2.36 -5.56
C ILE A 56 -8.96 -2.66 -5.90
N VAL A 57 -8.09 -1.70 -5.64
CA VAL A 57 -6.64 -1.87 -5.66
C VAL A 57 -6.21 -2.38 -4.29
N LYS A 58 -5.51 -3.51 -4.27
CA LYS A 58 -4.92 -4.08 -3.06
C LYS A 58 -3.40 -4.09 -3.18
N PHE A 59 -2.73 -3.67 -2.12
CA PHE A 59 -1.29 -3.66 -1.97
C PHE A 59 -0.93 -4.41 -0.69
N TYR A 60 0.16 -5.19 -0.72
CA TYR A 60 0.72 -5.87 0.46
C TYR A 60 2.22 -6.11 0.31
N THR A 61 2.96 -6.10 1.41
CA THR A 61 4.42 -6.28 1.47
C THR A 61 4.84 -7.75 1.61
N ASP A 62 4.19 -8.64 0.85
CA ASP A 62 4.51 -10.07 0.81
C ASP A 62 4.09 -10.72 -0.53
N GLU A 63 4.42 -12.00 -0.69
CA GLU A 63 3.90 -12.87 -1.74
C GLU A 63 2.38 -13.08 -1.59
N LYS A 64 1.73 -13.45 -2.69
CA LYS A 64 0.29 -13.71 -2.73
C LYS A 64 -0.05 -15.04 -2.05
N GLU A 65 -0.05 -15.06 -0.73
CA GLU A 65 -0.78 -16.06 0.06
C GLU A 65 -1.85 -15.34 0.91
N SER A 66 -2.99 -16.00 1.10
CA SER A 66 -4.27 -15.39 1.48
C SER A 66 -4.19 -14.29 2.56
N ILE A 67 -4.71 -13.10 2.23
CA ILE A 67 -4.87 -11.94 3.15
C ILE A 67 -5.53 -12.31 4.49
N GLN A 68 -6.30 -13.41 4.54
CA GLN A 68 -6.97 -13.88 5.75
C GLN A 68 -6.03 -14.09 6.95
N GLU A 69 -4.74 -14.33 6.73
CA GLU A 69 -3.75 -14.56 7.80
C GLU A 69 -2.58 -13.58 7.75
N TYR A 70 -2.57 -12.61 6.83
CA TYR A 70 -1.45 -11.69 6.68
C TYR A 70 -1.49 -10.54 7.70
N ASP A 71 -0.50 -10.51 8.59
CA ASP A 71 -0.36 -9.53 9.67
C ASP A 71 0.58 -8.36 9.34
N GLY A 72 1.19 -8.37 8.15
CA GLY A 72 2.08 -7.31 7.65
C GLY A 72 1.38 -6.10 7.03
N THR A 73 2.13 -5.29 6.28
CA THR A 73 1.62 -4.02 5.72
C THR A 73 0.74 -4.25 4.49
N TRP A 74 -0.52 -3.81 4.54
CA TRP A 74 -1.44 -3.90 3.40
C TRP A 74 -2.42 -2.73 3.32
N ILE A 75 -2.89 -2.42 2.10
CA ILE A 75 -3.87 -1.35 1.83
C ILE A 75 -4.88 -1.80 0.78
N GLU A 76 -6.16 -1.55 1.03
CA GLU A 76 -7.26 -1.64 0.06
C GLU A 76 -7.76 -0.23 -0.29
N SER A 77 -7.83 0.12 -1.57
CA SER A 77 -8.19 1.46 -2.03
C SER A 77 -8.98 1.44 -3.34
N LEU A 78 -9.62 2.56 -3.68
CA LEU A 78 -10.38 2.71 -4.93
C LEU A 78 -9.51 3.24 -6.08
N GLY A 79 -8.33 3.76 -5.79
CA GLY A 79 -7.42 4.31 -6.78
C GLY A 79 -5.99 4.33 -6.29
N LEU A 80 -5.05 4.33 -7.23
CA LEU A 80 -3.63 4.44 -6.96
C LEU A 80 -2.99 5.31 -8.05
N ARG A 81 -2.21 6.29 -7.62
CA ARG A 81 -1.30 7.06 -8.48
C ARG A 81 0.12 6.83 -8.02
N TRP A 82 1.08 6.78 -8.94
CA TRP A 82 2.49 6.66 -8.60
C TRP A 82 3.38 7.56 -9.47
N ARG A 83 4.56 7.89 -8.95
CA ARG A 83 5.62 8.57 -9.69
C ARG A 83 6.99 8.20 -9.13
N PHE A 84 8.01 8.19 -9.98
CA PHE A 84 9.41 8.20 -9.54
C PHE A 84 9.77 9.61 -9.05
N ILE A 85 10.59 9.70 -8.00
CA ILE A 85 11.04 10.94 -7.35
C ILE A 85 12.55 10.97 -7.12
#